data_AF-A0A410WRJ6-F1
#
_entry.id   AF-A0A410WRJ6-F1
#
_cell.length_a   1.000
_cell.length_b   1.000
_cell.length_c   1.000
_cell.angle_alpha   90.00
_cell.angle_beta   90.00
_cell.angle_gamma   90.00
#
_symmetry.space_group_name_H-M   'P 1'
#
loop_
_entity.id
_entity.type
_entity.pdbx_description
1 polymer ?
#
loop_
_entity_poly.entity_id
_entity_poly.type
_entity_poly.pdbx_seq_one_letter_code
_entity_poly.pdbx_strand_id
1 'polypeptide(L)'
;MGNSFFFKNGVSQLKYKGQFLFDDIVEKDVILKINVVDNLKYGKLYELKLDPIESVPNERLSLGYFYVQKDKIYKIEPTKDNLIKLKSSEELPSGSVIVCQEQEIKDTLSKNEPGWHHYLEVNGDKREYHSFNNQVSTGYYESFIWESSKGLINYKSGYGAERDSMELQLDNNNKHG
;
A
#
# COMPACT_ATOMS: atom_id res chain seq x y z
N MET A 1 2.33 -17.51 13.14
CA MET A 1 1.06 -17.11 12.50
C MET A 1 1.30 -15.80 11.79
N GLY A 2 0.89 -15.68 10.52
CA GLY A 2 1.02 -14.44 9.74
C GLY A 2 -0.04 -13.40 10.16
N ASN A 3 0.08 -12.19 9.63
CA ASN A 3 -0.94 -11.15 9.78
C ASN A 3 -2.23 -11.59 9.05
N SER A 4 -3.40 -11.47 9.69
CA SER A 4 -4.69 -11.90 9.13
C SER A 4 -5.14 -11.10 7.91
N PHE A 5 -4.69 -9.84 7.80
CA PHE A 5 -5.05 -8.93 6.70
C PHE A 5 -4.07 -8.95 5.54
N PHE A 6 -2.85 -9.46 5.76
CA PHE A 6 -1.88 -9.59 4.68
C PHE A 6 -2.16 -10.84 3.82
N PHE A 7 -1.50 -10.94 2.67
CA PHE A 7 -1.66 -12.07 1.76
C PHE A 7 -1.35 -13.41 2.46
N LYS A 8 -2.11 -14.45 2.09
CA LYS A 8 -1.89 -15.81 2.61
C LYS A 8 -0.45 -16.27 2.33
N ASN A 9 0.10 -17.06 3.24
CA ASN A 9 1.42 -17.66 3.07
C ASN A 9 1.50 -18.45 1.75
N GLY A 10 2.59 -18.25 1.00
CA GLY A 10 2.82 -18.91 -0.28
C GLY A 10 2.30 -18.14 -1.50
N VAL A 11 1.45 -17.12 -1.32
CA VAL A 11 1.04 -16.24 -2.40
C VAL A 11 2.18 -15.29 -2.74
N SER A 12 2.75 -15.44 -3.94
CA SER A 12 3.81 -14.57 -4.48
C SER A 12 3.32 -13.58 -5.53
N GLN A 13 2.10 -13.78 -6.05
CA GLN A 13 1.50 -12.89 -7.03
C GLN A 13 -0.03 -13.01 -7.05
N LEU A 14 -0.71 -11.92 -7.41
CA LEU A 14 -2.16 -11.87 -7.60
C LEU A 14 -2.52 -10.98 -8.79
N LYS A 15 -3.64 -11.29 -9.44
CA LYS A 15 -4.19 -10.46 -10.52
C LYS A 15 -5.03 -9.33 -9.97
N TYR A 16 -4.88 -8.16 -10.57
CA TYR A 16 -5.68 -6.97 -10.29
C TYR A 16 -6.20 -6.41 -11.60
N LYS A 17 -7.39 -5.82 -11.55
CA LYS A 17 -7.85 -4.88 -12.58
C LYS A 17 -7.21 -3.54 -12.28
N GLY A 18 -6.41 -3.03 -13.19
CA GLY A 18 -5.75 -1.74 -13.06
C GLY A 18 -6.37 -0.69 -13.98
N GLN A 19 -6.57 0.51 -13.44
CA GLN A 19 -6.88 1.72 -14.19
C GLN A 19 -5.74 2.71 -13.94
N PHE A 20 -5.13 3.22 -15.00
CA PHE A 20 -3.97 4.11 -14.95
C PHE A 20 -4.26 5.34 -15.80
N LEU A 21 -4.10 6.53 -15.22
CA LEU A 21 -4.29 7.80 -15.91
C LEU A 21 -2.96 8.54 -15.94
N PHE A 22 -2.17 8.30 -16.98
CA PHE A 22 -0.86 8.89 -17.25
C PHE A 22 -0.82 9.26 -18.73
N ASP A 23 -1.04 10.54 -19.04
CA ASP A 23 -1.36 11.10 -20.37
C ASP A 23 -2.66 10.57 -21.00
N ASP A 24 -2.85 9.25 -21.07
CA ASP A 24 -4.06 8.55 -21.50
C ASP A 24 -4.63 7.66 -20.38
N ILE A 25 -5.91 7.28 -20.50
CA ILE A 25 -6.53 6.28 -19.64
C ILE A 25 -6.20 4.89 -20.18
N VAL A 26 -5.53 4.08 -19.37
CA VAL A 26 -5.22 2.68 -19.66
C VAL A 26 -5.94 1.81 -18.63
N GLU A 27 -6.81 0.91 -19.12
CA GLU A 27 -7.43 -0.14 -18.31
C GLU A 27 -6.86 -1.49 -18.71
N LYS A 28 -6.31 -2.22 -17.74
CA LYS A 28 -5.66 -3.51 -18.00
C LYS A 28 -5.60 -4.39 -16.77
N ASP A 29 -5.72 -5.69 -16.98
CA ASP A 29 -5.38 -6.68 -15.96
C ASP A 29 -3.86 -6.73 -15.74
N VAL A 30 -3.43 -6.57 -14.50
CA VAL A 30 -2.03 -6.52 -14.09
C VAL A 30 -1.74 -7.57 -13.03
N ILE A 31 -0.46 -7.90 -12.87
CA ILE A 31 0.01 -8.81 -11.84
C ILE A 31 0.73 -7.99 -10.77
N LEU A 32 0.24 -8.06 -9.53
CA LEU A 32 0.96 -7.59 -8.36
C LEU A 32 1.87 -8.70 -7.85
N LYS A 33 3.17 -8.45 -7.84
CA LYS A 33 4.18 -9.33 -7.24
C LYS A 33 4.36 -8.98 -5.77
N ILE A 34 4.41 -10.01 -4.94
CA ILE A 34 4.55 -9.96 -3.49
C ILE A 34 5.91 -10.55 -3.16
N ASN A 35 6.94 -9.71 -3.18
CA ASN A 35 8.33 -10.15 -3.03
C ASN A 35 8.74 -10.11 -1.57
N VAL A 36 9.24 -11.22 -1.02
CA VAL A 36 9.90 -11.22 0.29
C VAL A 36 11.28 -10.60 0.14
N VAL A 37 11.53 -9.49 0.84
CA VAL A 37 12.80 -8.76 0.83
C VAL A 37 13.69 -9.20 1.99
N ASP A 38 13.10 -9.47 3.16
CA ASP A 38 13.83 -9.93 4.33
C ASP A 38 12.93 -10.63 5.36
N ASN A 39 13.54 -11.47 6.21
CA ASN A 39 12.86 -12.09 7.36
C ASN A 39 13.46 -11.53 8.65
N LEU A 40 12.67 -10.73 9.37
CA LEU A 40 13.08 -10.03 10.58
C LEU A 40 12.50 -10.74 11.81
N LYS A 41 12.98 -10.42 13.01
CA LYS A 41 12.55 -11.07 14.25
C LYS A 41 11.05 -10.91 14.51
N TYR A 42 10.49 -9.74 14.24
CA TYR A 42 9.07 -9.45 14.54
C TYR A 42 8.13 -9.56 13.32
N GLY A 43 8.66 -9.86 12.14
CA GLY A 43 7.86 -9.89 10.92
C GLY A 43 8.68 -10.11 9.66
N LYS A 44 8.08 -9.85 8.51
CA LYS A 44 8.75 -9.96 7.21
C LYS A 44 8.63 -8.64 6.46
N LEU A 45 9.70 -8.27 5.78
CA LEU A 45 9.73 -7.11 4.89
C LEU A 45 9.36 -7.58 3.49
N TYR A 46 8.37 -6.95 2.89
CA TYR A 46 7.90 -7.22 1.54
C TYR A 46 8.09 -6.01 0.64
N GLU A 47 8.24 -6.24 -0.66
CA GLU A 47 8.05 -5.24 -1.70
C GLU A 47 6.83 -5.66 -2.53
N LEU A 48 5.89 -4.73 -2.70
CA LEU A 48 4.72 -4.93 -3.55
C LEU A 48 4.91 -4.12 -4.83
N LYS A 49 4.94 -4.80 -5.97
CA LYS A 49 5.32 -4.18 -7.24
C LYS A 49 4.60 -4.80 -8.45
N LEU A 50 4.22 -3.97 -9.39
CA LEU A 50 3.64 -4.37 -10.67
C LEU A 50 4.73 -4.67 -11.72
N ASP A 51 4.36 -5.45 -12.73
CA ASP A 51 5.15 -5.53 -13.96
C ASP A 51 5.14 -4.20 -14.72
N PRO A 52 6.16 -3.91 -15.57
CA PRO A 52 6.19 -2.73 -16.42
C PRO A 52 4.89 -2.55 -17.22
N ILE A 53 4.36 -1.33 -17.21
CA ILE A 53 3.18 -0.93 -17.97
C ILE A 53 3.60 0.23 -18.86
N GLU A 54 3.24 0.15 -20.15
CA GLU A 54 3.49 1.22 -21.10
C GLU A 54 2.85 2.53 -20.62
N SER A 55 3.56 3.63 -20.82
CA SER A 55 3.15 4.99 -20.39
C SER A 55 3.03 5.23 -18.88
N VAL A 56 3.25 4.21 -18.02
CA VAL A 56 3.26 4.40 -16.56
C VAL A 56 4.71 4.50 -16.05
N PRO A 57 5.10 5.59 -15.35
CA PRO A 57 6.43 5.72 -14.80
C PRO A 57 6.79 4.57 -13.84
N ASN A 58 8.01 4.03 -13.95
CA ASN A 58 8.45 2.87 -13.16
C ASN A 58 8.34 3.07 -11.64
N GLU A 59 8.53 4.28 -11.16
CA GLU A 59 8.37 4.65 -9.74
C GLU A 59 6.95 4.48 -9.24
N ARG A 60 5.95 4.60 -10.12
CA ARG A 60 4.52 4.41 -9.81
C ARG A 60 4.13 2.94 -9.79
N LEU A 61 4.92 2.07 -10.40
CA LEU A 61 4.67 0.62 -10.41
C LEU A 61 5.08 -0.07 -9.10
N SER A 62 5.79 0.62 -8.21
CA SER A 62 6.05 0.15 -6.86
C SER A 62 5.00 0.70 -5.89
N LEU A 63 4.26 -0.19 -5.22
CA LEU A 63 3.35 0.21 -4.14
C LEU A 63 4.11 0.50 -2.83
N GLY A 64 5.41 0.17 -2.80
CA GLY A 64 6.32 0.42 -1.68
C GLY A 64 6.75 -0.85 -0.95
N TYR A 65 7.41 -0.63 0.19
CA TYR A 65 7.89 -1.68 1.07
C TYR A 65 6.99 -1.79 2.29
N PHE A 66 6.68 -3.02 2.69
CA PHE A 66 5.74 -3.31 3.77
C PHE A 66 6.41 -4.19 4.82
N TYR A 67 6.59 -3.66 6.02
CA TYR A 67 7.00 -4.46 7.16
C TYR A 67 5.77 -5.06 7.83
N VAL A 68 5.54 -6.35 7.61
CA VAL A 68 4.35 -7.08 8.07
C VAL A 68 4.69 -7.80 9.36
N GLN A 69 4.14 -7.28 10.46
CA GLN A 69 4.15 -7.89 11.78
C GLN A 69 2.83 -8.62 12.03
N LYS A 70 2.73 -9.36 13.15
CA LYS A 70 1.54 -10.16 13.47
C LYS A 70 0.26 -9.33 13.55
N ASP A 71 0.33 -8.13 14.12
CA ASP A 71 -0.80 -7.24 14.43
C ASP A 71 -0.86 -5.99 13.54
N LYS A 72 0.25 -5.64 12.88
CA LYS A 72 0.38 -4.39 12.12
C LYS A 72 1.08 -4.59 10.79
N ILE A 73 0.72 -3.76 9.82
CA ILE A 73 1.43 -3.60 8.55
C ILE A 73 1.92 -2.16 8.47
N TYR A 74 3.24 -1.98 8.41
CA TYR A 74 3.86 -0.69 8.22
C TYR A 74 4.24 -0.51 6.76
N LYS A 75 3.88 0.60 6.14
CA LYS A 75 4.51 1.05 4.90
C LYS A 75 5.79 1.79 5.26
N ILE A 76 6.90 1.40 4.63
CA ILE A 76 8.23 1.96 4.83
C ILE A 76 8.54 2.88 3.65
N GLU A 77 8.99 4.08 3.95
CA GLU A 77 9.48 5.01 2.93
C GLU A 77 10.71 4.41 2.22
N PRO A 78 10.73 4.36 0.87
CA PRO A 78 11.63 3.51 0.09
C PRO A 78 13.05 4.10 -0.07
N THR A 79 13.68 4.55 1.01
CA THR A 79 15.09 5.02 0.98
C THR A 79 16.05 3.89 1.34
N LYS A 80 17.26 3.92 0.77
CA LYS A 80 18.30 2.92 1.08
C LYS A 80 18.61 2.89 2.56
N ASP A 81 18.73 4.05 3.19
CA ASP A 81 19.06 4.17 4.61
C ASP A 81 17.94 3.62 5.49
N ASN A 82 16.67 3.88 5.16
CA ASN A 82 15.53 3.33 5.88
C ASN A 82 15.50 1.80 5.80
N LEU A 83 15.73 1.24 4.61
CA LEU A 83 15.77 -0.22 4.44
C LEU A 83 16.96 -0.86 5.16
N ILE A 84 18.14 -0.24 5.11
CA ILE A 84 19.33 -0.71 5.86
C ILE A 84 19.08 -0.64 7.36
N LYS A 85 18.53 0.47 7.86
CA LYS A 85 18.19 0.66 9.27
C LYS A 85 17.24 -0.44 9.75
N LEU A 86 16.13 -0.65 9.02
CA LEU A 86 15.16 -1.68 9.37
C LEU A 86 15.78 -3.09 9.35
N LYS A 87 16.63 -3.41 8.39
CA LYS A 87 17.26 -4.74 8.30
C LYS A 87 18.35 -4.99 9.33
N SER A 88 19.07 -3.94 9.72
CA SER A 88 20.23 -4.07 10.62
C SER A 88 19.87 -3.99 12.10
N SER A 89 18.92 -3.12 12.47
CA SER A 89 18.53 -2.91 13.86
C SER A 89 17.06 -3.24 14.16
N GLU A 90 16.26 -3.53 13.14
CA GLU A 90 14.79 -3.69 13.25
C GLU A 90 14.07 -2.46 13.85
N GLU A 91 14.75 -1.32 13.89
CA GLU A 91 14.13 -0.05 14.24
C GLU A 91 13.30 0.46 13.06
N LEU A 92 12.06 0.87 13.35
CA LEU A 92 11.22 1.51 12.36
C LEU A 92 11.85 2.83 11.90
N PRO A 93 12.07 3.01 10.59
CA PRO A 93 12.56 4.28 10.06
C PRO A 93 11.56 5.42 10.27
N SER A 94 12.07 6.64 10.39
CA SER A 94 11.23 7.85 10.40
C SER A 94 10.42 7.91 9.09
N GLY A 95 9.14 8.29 9.18
CA GLY A 95 8.23 8.30 8.03
C GLY A 95 7.52 6.96 7.77
N SER A 96 7.79 5.92 8.54
CA SER A 96 7.00 4.68 8.49
C SER A 96 5.58 4.93 8.99
N VAL A 97 4.58 4.45 8.26
CA VAL A 97 3.16 4.64 8.58
C VAL A 97 2.45 3.30 8.74
N ILE A 98 1.52 3.20 9.69
CA ILE A 98 0.68 2.01 9.86
C ILE A 98 -0.45 2.08 8.84
N VAL A 99 -0.46 1.15 7.89
CA VAL A 99 -1.48 1.06 6.84
C VAL A 99 -2.50 -0.05 7.09
N CYS A 100 -2.28 -0.88 8.11
CA CYS A 100 -3.24 -1.88 8.56
C CYS A 100 -2.97 -2.24 10.03
N GLN A 101 -4.02 -2.21 10.85
CA GLN A 101 -4.03 -2.73 12.22
C GLN A 101 -5.47 -3.00 12.65
N GLU A 102 -5.69 -3.61 13.82
CA GLU A 102 -7.05 -3.93 14.30
C GLU A 102 -7.90 -2.71 14.64
N GLN A 103 -7.28 -1.66 15.19
CA GLN A 103 -7.97 -0.48 15.70
C GLN A 103 -7.87 0.68 14.72
N GLU A 104 -8.87 1.56 14.73
CA GLU A 104 -8.83 2.80 13.94
C GLU A 104 -7.63 3.68 14.31
N ILE A 105 -7.17 4.47 13.34
CA ILE A 105 -6.27 5.60 13.56
C ILE A 105 -7.04 6.83 13.15
N LYS A 106 -7.34 7.72 14.10
CA LYS A 106 -8.02 8.98 13.80
C LYS A 106 -7.04 9.95 13.18
N ASP A 107 -7.56 10.75 12.26
CA ASP A 107 -6.84 11.91 11.75
C ASP A 107 -6.55 12.87 12.91
N THR A 108 -5.30 13.31 13.01
CA THR A 108 -4.89 14.28 14.03
C THR A 108 -5.27 15.71 13.64
N LEU A 109 -5.54 15.96 12.35
CA LEU A 109 -5.96 17.24 11.82
C LEU A 109 -7.49 17.32 11.75
N SER A 110 -8.03 18.53 11.87
CA SER A 110 -9.45 18.74 11.60
C SER A 110 -9.75 18.59 10.10
N LYS A 111 -10.98 18.21 9.72
CA LYS A 111 -11.37 17.88 8.33
C LYS A 111 -10.86 18.84 7.23
N ASN A 112 -10.80 20.14 7.51
CA ASN A 112 -10.39 21.18 6.54
C ASN A 112 -9.08 21.88 6.93
N GLU A 113 -8.38 21.37 7.94
CA GLU A 113 -7.12 21.94 8.39
C GLU A 113 -6.04 21.65 7.34
N PRO A 114 -5.29 22.65 6.85
CA PRO A 114 -4.26 22.40 5.86
C PRO A 114 -3.11 21.58 6.43
N GLY A 115 -2.93 20.35 5.95
CA GLY A 115 -1.83 19.49 6.34
C GLY A 115 -1.76 18.17 5.58
N TRP A 116 -0.90 17.30 6.09
CA TRP A 116 -0.85 15.90 5.68
C TRP A 116 -1.86 15.11 6.50
N HIS A 117 -2.98 14.78 5.89
CA HIS A 117 -4.01 13.96 6.49
C HIS A 117 -3.63 12.49 6.37
N HIS A 118 -3.88 11.74 7.43
CA HIS A 118 -3.85 10.29 7.37
C HIS A 118 -4.73 9.68 8.46
N TYR A 119 -5.43 8.62 8.12
CA TYR A 119 -6.28 7.90 9.05
C TYR A 119 -6.47 6.45 8.59
N LEU A 120 -6.99 5.62 9.49
CA LEU A 120 -7.31 4.23 9.23
C LEU A 120 -8.70 3.94 9.80
N GLU A 121 -9.62 3.56 8.92
CA GLU A 121 -10.98 3.15 9.28
C GLU A 121 -11.09 1.63 9.41
N VAL A 122 -12.02 1.18 10.26
CA VAL A 122 -12.29 -0.22 10.54
C VAL A 122 -13.72 -0.55 10.10
N ASN A 123 -13.85 -1.22 8.95
CA ASN A 123 -15.13 -1.54 8.34
C ASN A 123 -15.32 -3.07 8.25
N GLY A 124 -15.80 -3.67 9.34
CA GLY A 124 -15.94 -5.13 9.46
C GLY A 124 -14.59 -5.84 9.29
N ASP A 125 -14.47 -6.63 8.23
CA ASP A 125 -13.23 -7.36 7.87
C ASP A 125 -12.22 -6.51 7.09
N LYS A 126 -12.53 -5.23 6.83
CA LYS A 126 -11.66 -4.31 6.08
C LYS A 126 -10.93 -3.33 6.97
N ARG A 127 -9.71 -2.96 6.57
CA ARG A 127 -8.91 -1.86 7.13
C ARG A 127 -8.58 -0.91 5.99
N GLU A 128 -9.09 0.31 6.09
CA GLU A 128 -9.05 1.31 5.03
C GLU A 128 -8.14 2.45 5.47
N TYR A 129 -6.90 2.41 5.00
CA TYR A 129 -5.94 3.48 5.24
C TYR A 129 -6.06 4.52 4.14
N HIS A 130 -6.07 5.80 4.52
CA HIS A 130 -6.07 6.93 3.62
C HIS A 130 -4.99 7.92 4.03
N SER A 131 -4.33 8.52 3.05
CA SER A 131 -3.39 9.61 3.24
C SER A 131 -3.49 10.59 2.09
N PHE A 132 -3.51 11.88 2.39
CA PHE A 132 -3.52 12.93 1.36
C PHE A 132 -3.00 14.27 1.89
N ASN A 133 -2.53 15.11 0.98
CA ASN A 133 -2.16 16.49 1.27
C ASN A 133 -3.20 17.47 0.72
N ASN A 134 -3.80 18.29 1.57
CA ASN A 134 -4.70 19.37 1.15
C ASN A 134 -4.05 20.78 1.23
N GLN A 135 -2.78 20.90 1.63
CA GLN A 135 -2.07 22.19 1.66
C GLN A 135 -1.77 22.73 0.26
N VAL A 136 -1.69 21.85 -0.73
CA VAL A 136 -1.41 22.19 -2.12
C VAL A 136 -2.51 21.64 -3.02
N SER A 137 -2.89 22.37 -4.07
CA SER A 137 -3.97 21.99 -4.98
C SER A 137 -3.71 20.70 -5.75
N THR A 138 -2.43 20.31 -5.89
CA THR A 138 -1.97 19.09 -6.57
C THR A 138 -1.41 18.08 -5.58
N GLY A 139 -1.93 18.04 -4.35
CA GLY A 139 -1.44 17.15 -3.31
C GLY A 139 -1.49 15.69 -3.70
N TYR A 140 -0.47 14.93 -3.28
CA TYR A 140 -0.47 13.48 -3.40
C TYR A 140 -1.54 12.88 -2.49
N TYR A 141 -2.18 11.81 -2.95
CA TYR A 141 -3.00 10.95 -2.12
C TYR A 141 -2.64 9.48 -2.35
N GLU A 142 -2.89 8.67 -1.34
CA GLU A 142 -2.73 7.23 -1.38
C GLU A 142 -3.69 6.55 -0.42
N SER A 143 -4.20 5.39 -0.81
CA SER A 143 -5.06 4.56 0.03
C SER A 143 -4.80 3.08 -0.16
N PHE A 144 -4.99 2.32 0.91
CA PHE A 144 -4.90 0.88 0.94
C PHE A 144 -6.13 0.30 1.62
N ILE A 145 -6.82 -0.62 0.96
CA ILE A 145 -7.91 -1.38 1.56
C ILE A 145 -7.46 -2.82 1.70
N TRP A 146 -7.19 -3.22 2.94
CA TRP A 146 -6.86 -4.61 3.29
C TRP A 146 -8.11 -5.32 3.76
N GLU A 147 -8.34 -6.55 3.29
CA GLU A 147 -9.42 -7.40 3.78
C GLU A 147 -8.87 -8.68 4.40
N SER A 148 -9.36 -9.01 5.59
CA SER A 148 -9.00 -10.22 6.31
C SER A 148 -9.11 -11.45 5.40
N SER A 149 -8.10 -12.33 5.45
CA SER A 149 -7.94 -13.54 4.62
C SER A 149 -7.72 -13.34 3.11
N LYS A 150 -7.86 -12.11 2.57
CA LYS A 150 -7.64 -11.84 1.13
C LYS A 150 -6.36 -11.09 0.83
N GLY A 151 -5.93 -10.17 1.70
CA GLY A 151 -4.82 -9.27 1.41
C GLY A 151 -5.28 -7.88 0.99
N LEU A 152 -4.47 -7.19 0.19
CA LEU A 152 -4.79 -5.89 -0.38
C LEU A 152 -5.88 -6.06 -1.45
N ILE A 153 -7.11 -5.60 -1.20
CA ILE A 153 -8.21 -5.72 -2.17
C ILE A 153 -8.38 -4.49 -3.05
N ASN A 154 -7.92 -3.33 -2.59
CA ASN A 154 -7.88 -2.10 -3.37
C ASN A 154 -6.65 -1.25 -3.00
N TYR A 155 -6.05 -0.64 -4.01
CA TYR A 155 -5.01 0.39 -3.86
C TYR A 155 -5.35 1.55 -4.79
N LYS A 156 -5.24 2.78 -4.28
CA LYS A 156 -5.38 3.99 -5.10
C LYS A 156 -4.28 4.98 -4.76
N SER A 157 -3.66 5.60 -5.75
CA SER A 157 -2.79 6.77 -5.56
C SER A 157 -2.86 7.74 -6.72
N GLY A 158 -2.45 8.98 -6.50
CA GLY A 158 -2.45 10.01 -7.54
C GLY A 158 -2.17 11.40 -6.99
N TYR A 159 -2.34 12.41 -7.84
CA TYR A 159 -2.13 13.81 -7.50
C TYR A 159 -3.32 14.67 -7.91
N GLY A 160 -3.75 15.58 -7.03
CA GLY A 160 -4.78 16.59 -7.35
C GLY A 160 -6.08 15.99 -7.90
N ALA A 161 -6.62 16.59 -8.98
CA ALA A 161 -7.84 16.15 -9.67
C ALA A 161 -7.66 14.85 -10.48
N GLU A 162 -7.18 13.79 -9.82
CA GLU A 162 -6.90 12.46 -10.39
C GLU A 162 -5.84 12.42 -11.51
N ARG A 163 -4.98 13.45 -11.59
CA ARG A 163 -3.82 13.43 -12.50
C ARG A 163 -2.81 12.41 -12.02
N ASP A 164 -2.18 11.72 -12.98
CA ASP A 164 -1.18 10.67 -12.71
C ASP A 164 -1.73 9.67 -11.69
N SER A 165 -2.97 9.24 -11.84
CA SER A 165 -3.62 8.36 -10.87
C SER A 165 -3.51 6.89 -11.28
N MET A 166 -3.51 6.01 -10.29
CA MET A 166 -3.77 4.60 -10.51
C MET A 166 -4.75 4.07 -9.48
N GLU A 167 -5.57 3.12 -9.91
CA GLU A 167 -6.40 2.31 -9.06
C GLU A 167 -6.19 0.84 -9.42
N LEU A 168 -6.01 0.01 -8.39
CA LEU A 168 -5.90 -1.43 -8.51
C LEU A 168 -7.02 -2.06 -7.70
N GLN A 169 -7.82 -2.92 -8.32
CA GLN A 169 -8.84 -3.72 -7.66
C GLN A 169 -8.53 -5.20 -7.79
N LEU A 170 -8.51 -5.94 -6.69
CA LEU A 170 -8.23 -7.37 -6.71
C LEU A 170 -9.23 -8.10 -7.61
N ASP A 171 -8.73 -8.91 -8.54
CA ASP A 171 -9.60 -9.71 -9.39
C ASP A 171 -10.21 -10.85 -8.56
N ASN A 172 -11.54 -10.91 -8.50
CA ASN A 172 -12.28 -11.95 -7.80
C ASN A 172 -12.08 -13.35 -8.43
N ASN A 173 -11.52 -13.43 -9.64
CA ASN A 173 -11.19 -14.69 -10.31
C ASN A 173 -9.79 -15.22 -9.98
N ASN A 174 -9.09 -14.63 -9.01
CA ASN A 174 -7.83 -15.17 -8.52
C ASN A 174 -8.04 -16.60 -8.00
N LYS A 175 -7.62 -17.59 -8.81
CA LYS A 175 -7.63 -19.00 -8.41
C LYS A 175 -6.57 -19.17 -7.32
N HIS A 176 -7.00 -19.52 -6.12
CA HIS A 176 -6.09 -20.00 -5.07
C HIS A 176 -5.47 -21.31 -5.57
N GLY A 177 -4.24 -21.21 -6.07
CA GLY A 177 -3.41 -22.38 -6.38
C GLY A 177 -3.02 -23.14 -5.13
#